data_AF-A0A2G9YB47-F1
#
_entry.id   AF-A0A2G9YB47-F1
#
_cell.length_a   1.000
_cell.length_b   1.000
_cell.length_c   1.000
_cell.angle_alpha   90.00
_cell.angle_beta   90.00
_cell.angle_gamma   90.00
#
_symmetry.space_group_name_H-M   'P 1'
#
loop_
_entity.id
_entity.type
_entity.pdbx_description
1 polymer ?
#
loop_
_entity_poly.entity_id
_entity_poly.type
_entity_poly.pdbx_seq_one_letter_code
_entity_poly.pdbx_strand_id
1 'polypeptide(L)' 'MATPIEKWVEEQVRLTRPDRVWWCDGSDEEMHRIVEIGLKEESIGSHKIFFELNHKTFPNAY' A
#
# COMPACT_ATOMS: atom_id res chain seq x y z
N MET A 1 -1.74 17.28 21.34
CA MET A 1 -2.11 18.23 20.26
C MET A 1 -1.58 17.66 18.96
N ALA A 2 -2.37 17.63 17.90
CA ALA A 2 -1.90 17.15 16.59
C ALA A 2 -0.77 18.05 16.05
N THR A 3 0.28 17.43 15.55
CA THR A 3 1.40 18.05 14.84
C THR A 3 0.94 18.71 13.54
N PRO A 4 1.73 19.63 12.94
CA PRO A 4 1.39 20.22 11.66
C PRO A 4 1.14 19.19 10.55
N ILE A 5 1.90 18.09 10.53
CA ILE A 5 1.73 17.03 9.52
C ILE A 5 0.44 16.24 9.73
N GLU A 6 0.10 15.90 10.98
CA GLU A 6 -1.15 15.20 11.30
C GLU A 6 -2.37 16.05 10.90
N LYS A 7 -2.34 17.37 11.17
CA LYS A 7 -3.42 18.29 10.77
C LYS A 7 -3.60 18.34 9.25
N TRP A 8 -2.50 18.38 8.50
CA TRP A 8 -2.56 18.37 7.05
C TRP A 8 -3.11 17.05 6.50
N VAL A 9 -2.70 15.90 7.06
CA VAL A 9 -3.27 14.59 6.68
C VAL A 9 -4.76 14.53 6.98
N GLU A 10 -5.22 15.03 8.14
CA GLU A 10 -6.64 15.12 8.46
C GLU A 10 -7.43 15.98 7.45
N GLU A 11 -6.84 17.06 6.93
CA GLU A 11 -7.44 17.85 5.84
C GLU A 11 -7.60 17.02 4.56
N GLN A 12 -6.58 16.24 4.19
CA GLN A 12 -6.66 15.35 3.02
C GLN A 12 -7.74 14.28 3.22
N VAL A 13 -7.82 13.66 4.39
CA VAL A 13 -8.83 12.64 4.71
C VAL A 13 -10.25 13.19 4.57
N ARG A 14 -10.51 14.41 5.05
CA ARG A 14 -11.83 15.05 4.90
C ARG A 14 -12.20 15.31 3.44
N LEU A 15 -11.21 15.64 2.61
CA LEU A 15 -11.39 15.97 1.20
C LEU A 15 -11.56 14.72 0.33
N THR A 16 -10.65 13.75 0.45
CA THR A 16 -10.58 12.58 -0.44
C THR A 16 -11.37 11.38 0.07
N ARG A 17 -11.73 11.37 1.36
CA ARG A 17 -12.52 10.32 2.02
C ARG A 17 -12.01 8.90 1.69
N PRO A 18 -10.73 8.61 1.96
CA PRO A 18 -10.16 7.30 1.68
C PRO A 18 -10.75 6.26 2.65
N ASP A 19 -10.76 4.99 2.24
CA ASP A 19 -11.19 3.90 3.13
C ASP A 19 -10.24 3.72 4.32
N ARG A 20 -8.93 3.92 4.10
CA ARG A 20 -7.88 3.72 5.09
C ARG A 20 -6.75 4.74 4.90
N VAL A 21 -6.10 5.12 5.99
CA VAL A 21 -4.86 5.95 5.99
C VAL A 21 -3.74 5.10 6.58
N TRP A 22 -2.60 5.05 5.90
CA TRP A 22 -1.43 4.31 6.35
C TRP A 22 -0.21 5.23 6.40
N TRP A 23 0.54 5.18 7.50
CA TRP A 23 1.80 5.90 7.66
C TRP A 23 2.94 4.96 7.33
N CYS A 24 3.63 5.22 6.21
CA CYS A 24 4.71 4.35 5.77
C CYS A 24 5.95 4.46 6.66
N ASP A 25 6.45 3.33 7.17
CA ASP A 25 7.69 3.27 7.94
C ASP A 25 8.90 2.80 7.12
N GLY A 26 8.67 2.27 5.90
CA GLY A 26 9.71 1.81 4.99
C GLY A 26 10.39 0.50 5.40
N SER A 27 9.81 -0.26 6.32
CA SER A 27 10.32 -1.57 6.73
C SER A 27 10.08 -2.66 5.67
N ASP A 28 10.85 -3.76 5.76
CA ASP A 28 10.62 -4.93 4.93
C ASP A 28 9.26 -5.58 5.23
N GLU A 29 8.82 -5.56 6.50
CA GLU A 29 7.50 -6.02 6.91
C GLU A 29 6.38 -5.20 6.25
N GLU A 30 6.56 -3.89 6.14
CA GLU A 30 5.64 -3.03 5.39
C GLU A 30 5.60 -3.38 3.91
N MET A 31 6.75 -3.56 3.27
CA MET A 31 6.83 -3.99 1.87
C MET A 31 6.06 -5.30 1.65
N HIS A 32 6.29 -6.30 2.51
CA HIS A 32 5.61 -7.59 2.41
C HIS A 32 4.09 -7.48 2.54
N ARG A 33 3.59 -6.62 3.44
CA ARG A 33 2.15 -6.37 3.58
C ARG A 33 1.54 -5.72 2.33
N ILE A 34 2.21 -4.72 1.75
CA ILE A 34 1.74 -4.04 0.53
C ILE A 34 1.68 -5.03 -0.64
N VAL A 35 2.71 -5.86 -0.80
CA VAL A 35 2.75 -6.92 -1.80
C VAL A 35 1.60 -7.91 -1.60
N GLU A 36 1.37 -8.36 -0.36
CA GLU A 36 0.27 -9.27 -0.04
C GLU A 36 -1.10 -8.69 -0.39
N ILE A 37 -1.33 -7.40 -0.09
CA ILE A 37 -2.55 -6.68 -0.46
C ILE A 37 -2.73 -6.66 -1.99
N GLY A 38 -1.68 -6.33 -2.75
CA GLY A 38 -1.76 -6.26 -4.22
C GLY A 38 -1.95 -7.61 -4.91
N LEU A 39 -1.47 -8.70 -4.30
CA LEU A 39 -1.67 -10.07 -4.78
C LEU A 39 -3.06 -10.62 -4.45
N LYS A 40 -3.61 -10.29 -3.27
CA LYS A 40 -4.79 -10.97 -2.71
C LYS A 40 -6.04 -10.10 -2.68
N GLU A 41 -5.94 -8.85 -2.27
CA GLU A 41 -7.09 -7.99 -2.00
C GLU A 41 -7.44 -7.15 -3.23
N GLU A 42 -6.47 -6.39 -3.73
CA GLU A 42 -6.73 -5.37 -4.74
C GLU A 42 -6.74 -5.94 -6.16
N SER A 43 -7.59 -5.34 -7.02
CA SER A 43 -7.73 -5.77 -8.41
C SER A 43 -8.09 -4.61 -9.34
N ILE A 44 -7.63 -4.70 -10.58
CA ILE A 44 -8.02 -3.80 -11.67
C ILE A 44 -8.82 -4.63 -12.68
N GLY A 45 -10.14 -4.46 -12.66
CA GLY A 45 -11.06 -5.30 -13.42
C GLY A 45 -11.00 -6.74 -12.92
N SER A 46 -10.70 -7.69 -13.81
CA SER A 46 -10.62 -9.12 -13.48
C SER A 46 -9.24 -9.58 -13.01
N HIS A 47 -8.24 -8.70 -12.98
CA HIS A 47 -6.85 -9.04 -12.68
C HIS A 47 -6.43 -8.48 -11.32
N LYS A 48 -5.60 -9.22 -10.59
CA LYS A 48 -4.93 -8.71 -9.39
C LYS A 48 -3.94 -7.61 -9.76
N ILE A 49 -3.66 -6.71 -8.81
CA ILE A 49 -2.72 -5.61 -9.05
C ILE A 49 -1.30 -6.15 -9.27
N PHE A 50 -0.90 -7.16 -8.49
CA PHE A 50 0.40 -7.82 -8.60
C PHE A 50 0.28 -9.27 -9.08
N PHE A 51 1.37 -9.78 -9.65
CA PHE A 51 1.53 -11.18 -9.99
C PHE A 51 3.00 -11.60 -9.84
N GLU A 52 3.25 -12.69 -9.11
CA GLU A 52 4.62 -13.16 -8.88
C GLU A 52 5.37 -13.44 -10.19
N LEU A 53 6.58 -12.88 -10.31
CA LEU A 53 7.51 -13.24 -11.36
C LEU A 53 8.30 -14.50 -10.99
N ASN A 54 9.04 -15.04 -11.95
CA ASN A 54 9.92 -16.17 -11.70
C ASN A 54 11.05 -15.77 -10.74
N HIS A 55 10.93 -16.11 -9.46
CA HIS A 55 11.92 -15.76 -8.43
C HIS A 55 13.30 -16.39 -8.59
N LYS A 56 13.48 -17.39 -9.48
CA LYS A 56 14.83 -17.86 -9.83
C LYS A 56 15.57 -16.86 -10.71
N THR A 57 14.84 -16.13 -11.55
CA THR A 57 15.40 -15.14 -12.48
C THR A 57 15.26 -13.72 -11.94
N PHE A 58 14.17 -13.45 -11.21
CA PHE A 58 13.81 -12.16 -10.63
C PHE A 58 13.34 -12.33 -9.17
N PRO A 59 14.27 -12.48 -8.21
CA PRO A 59 13.93 -12.62 -6.80
C PRO A 59 13.11 -11.42 -6.29
N ASN A 60 12.06 -11.68 -5.51
CA ASN A 60 11.18 -10.67 -4.90
C ASN A 60 10.55 -9.67 -5.89
N ALA A 61 10.27 -10.11 -7.13
CA ALA A 61 9.61 -9.29 -8.13
C ALA A 61 8.18 -9.78 -8.41
N TYR A 62 7.26 -8.82 -8.62
CA TYR A 62 5.81 -9.01 -8.71
C TYR A 62 5.18 -8.11 -9.77
#